data_AF-A0A7X2NJ27-F1
#
_entry.id   AF-A0A7X2NJ27-F1
#
_cell.length_a   1.000
_cell.length_b   1.000
_cell.length_c   1.000
_cell.angle_alpha   90.00
_cell.angle_beta   90.00
_cell.angle_gamma   90.00
#
_symmetry.space_group_name_H-M   'P 1'
#
loop_
_entity.id
_entity.type
_entity.pdbx_description
1 polymer ?
#
loop_
_entity_poly.entity_id
_entity_poly.type
_entity_poly.pdbx_seq_one_letter_code
_entity_poly.pdbx_strand_id
1 'polypeptide(L)' 'MQGAQDVMQNGYKVEYAYKGEIRTGYVQFMGNNSKGNAKFAFVGTNNEGYITTFHTESGKSFWKMLNGENTPVINPK' A
#
# COMPACT_ATOMS: atom_id res chain seq x y z
N MET A 1 2.96 -4.45 -16.19
CA MET A 1 3.01 -5.05 -14.84
C MET A 1 4.34 -4.82 -14.10
N GLN A 2 5.39 -4.28 -14.74
CA GLN A 2 6.71 -4.08 -14.11
C GLN A 2 6.67 -3.30 -12.78
N GLY A 3 5.92 -2.21 -12.70
CA GLY A 3 5.84 -1.39 -11.47
C GLY A 3 5.17 -2.11 -10.29
N ALA A 4 4.18 -2.97 -10.54
CA ALA A 4 3.55 -3.75 -9.47
C ALA A 4 4.49 -4.86 -8.97
N GLN A 5 5.25 -5.49 -9.87
CA GLN A 5 6.25 -6.48 -9.50
C GLN A 5 7.41 -5.86 -8.71
N ASP A 6 7.86 -4.66 -9.10
CA ASP A 6 8.88 -3.90 -8.37
C ASP A 6 8.43 -3.62 -6.93
N VAL A 7 7.19 -3.15 -6.74
CA VAL A 7 6.62 -2.91 -5.41
C VAL A 7 6.49 -4.19 -4.61
N MET A 8 6.15 -5.33 -5.23
CA MET A 8 6.11 -6.61 -4.51
C MET A 8 7.49 -7.10 -4.08
N GLN A 9 8.54 -6.82 -4.86
CA GLN A 9 9.91 -7.26 -4.57
C GLN A 9 10.63 -6.32 -3.58
N ASN A 10 10.41 -5.02 -3.70
CA ASN A 10 11.17 -3.99 -3.00
C ASN A 10 10.35 -3.23 -1.96
N GLY A 11 9.02 -3.37 -1.99
CA GLY A 11 8.12 -2.72 -1.05
C GLY A 11 8.00 -3.46 0.29
N TYR A 12 7.40 -2.78 1.26
CA TYR A 12 7.10 -3.31 2.57
C TYR A 12 5.78 -4.11 2.53
N LYS A 13 5.80 -5.34 3.04
CA LYS A 13 4.60 -6.18 3.13
C LYS A 13 3.69 -5.69 4.26
N VAL A 14 2.39 -5.53 3.97
CA VAL A 14 1.38 -5.07 4.92
C VAL A 14 0.15 -5.98 4.90
N GLU A 15 -0.53 -6.06 6.04
CA GLU A 15 -1.87 -6.63 6.15
C GLU A 15 -2.89 -5.51 6.32
N TYR A 16 -4.05 -5.61 5.66
CA TYR A 16 -5.11 -4.61 5.78
C TYR A 16 -6.50 -5.25 5.71
N ALA A 17 -7.46 -4.67 6.42
CA ALA A 17 -8.83 -5.12 6.39
C ALA A 17 -9.53 -4.64 5.11
N TYR A 18 -10.13 -5.57 4.36
CA TYR A 18 -10.92 -5.27 3.18
C TYR A 18 -12.16 -6.14 3.14
N LYS A 19 -13.34 -5.52 3.18
CA LYS A 19 -14.65 -6.20 3.17
C LYS A 19 -14.79 -7.31 4.24
N GLY A 20 -14.21 -7.11 5.42
CA GLY A 20 -14.28 -8.07 6.53
C GLY A 20 -13.20 -9.15 6.51
N GLU A 21 -12.34 -9.17 5.51
CA GLU A 21 -11.20 -10.11 5.40
C GLU A 21 -9.87 -9.37 5.59
N ILE A 22 -8.88 -10.05 6.14
CA ILE A 22 -7.49 -9.55 6.15
C ILE A 22 -6.85 -9.93 4.82
N ARG A 23 -6.34 -8.92 4.10
CA ARG A 23 -5.62 -9.09 2.84
C ARG A 23 -4.17 -8.72 2.99
N THR A 24 -3.33 -9.31 2.15
CA THR A 24 -1.93 -8.94 1.99
C THR A 24 -1.80 -7.86 0.92
N GLY A 25 -0.91 -6.91 1.16
CA GLY A 25 -0.47 -5.95 0.17
C GLY A 25 1.01 -5.59 0.33
N TYR A 26 1.50 -4.77 -0.59
CA TYR A 26 2.87 -4.27 -0.60
C TYR A 26 2.83 -2.76 -0.81
N VAL A 27 3.63 -2.03 -0.03
CA VAL A 27 3.74 -0.56 -0.11
C VAL A 27 5.17 -0.14 -0.39
N GLN A 28 5.35 0.82 -1.29
CA GLN A 28 6.64 1.45 -1.54
C GLN A 28 6.51 2.97 -1.47
N PHE A 29 7.40 3.61 -0.71
CA PHE A 29 7.51 5.07 -0.71
C PHE A 29 8.15 5.53 -2.02
N MET A 30 7.45 6.41 -2.75
CA MET A 30 7.91 6.92 -4.04
C MET A 30 8.59 8.29 -3.94
N GLY A 31 8.65 8.88 -2.75
CA GLY A 31 9.12 10.25 -2.55
C GLY A 31 7.99 11.22 -2.19
N ASN A 32 8.35 12.49 -2.11
CA ASN A 32 7.43 13.58 -1.83
C ASN A 32 7.08 14.32 -3.12
N ASN A 33 5.85 14.82 -3.23
CA ASN A 33 5.50 15.75 -4.31
C ASN A 33 6.07 17.16 -4.04
N SER A 34 5.88 18.08 -4.98
CA SER A 34 6.37 19.47 -4.87
C SER A 34 5.84 20.25 -3.66
N LYS A 35 4.79 19.76 -3.00
CA LYS A 35 4.20 20.32 -1.78
C LYS A 35 4.68 19.63 -0.50
N GLY A 36 5.64 18.71 -0.60
CA GLY A 36 6.17 17.93 0.53
C GLY A 36 5.30 16.77 0.98
N ASN A 37 4.21 16.45 0.27
CA ASN A 37 3.33 15.34 0.65
C ASN A 37 3.89 14.01 0.14
N ALA A 38 3.95 13.02 1.04
CA ALA A 38 4.38 11.67 0.72
C ALA A 38 3.49 11.01 -0.34
N LYS A 39 4.12 10.30 -1.28
CA LYS A 39 3.49 9.49 -2.32
C LYS A 39 3.90 8.03 -2.14
N PHE A 40 2.94 7.14 -2.26
CA PHE A 40 3.14 5.70 -2.12
C PHE A 40 2.63 4.96 -3.35
N ALA A 41 3.30 3.88 -3.71
CA ALA A 41 2.76 2.84 -4.57
C ALA A 41 2.22 1.72 -3.68
N PHE A 42 1.06 1.19 -4.05
CA PHE A 42 0.43 0.10 -3.35
C PHE A 42 0.01 -1.00 -4.32
N VAL A 43 0.28 -2.25 -3.92
CA VAL A 43 -0.16 -3.46 -4.59
C VAL A 43 -0.99 -4.27 -3.61
N GLY A 44 -2.24 -4.54 -3.95
CA GLY A 44 -3.08 -5.47 -3.19
C GLY A 44 -3.06 -6.86 -3.81
N THR A 45 -2.92 -7.91 -3.01
CA THR A 45 -2.98 -9.30 -3.48
C THR A 45 -4.20 -10.04 -2.93
N ASN A 46 -4.61 -11.11 -3.62
CA ASN A 46 -5.49 -12.10 -3.02
C ASN A 46 -4.70 -13.02 -2.06
N ASN A 47 -5.37 -14.00 -1.47
CA ASN A 47 -4.78 -14.94 -0.51
C ASN A 47 -3.74 -15.90 -1.13
N GLU A 48 -3.70 -15.99 -2.46
CA GLU A 48 -2.74 -16.80 -3.22
C GLU A 48 -1.53 -15.96 -3.68
N GLY A 49 -1.50 -14.66 -3.36
CA GLY A 49 -0.42 -13.75 -3.74
C GLY A 49 -0.57 -13.15 -5.14
N TYR A 50 -1.66 -13.40 -5.85
CA TYR A 50 -1.93 -12.78 -7.15
C TYR A 50 -2.31 -11.31 -7.00
N ILE A 51 -1.73 -10.45 -7.85
CA ILE A 51 -2.03 -9.02 -7.89
C ILE A 51 -3.50 -8.82 -8.26
N THR A 52 -4.22 -8.11 -7.40
CA THR A 52 -5.62 -7.71 -7.63
C THR A 52 -5.76 -6.23 -7.94
N THR A 53 -4.83 -5.40 -7.44
CA THR A 53 -4.82 -3.96 -7.72
C THR A 53 -3.42 -3.40 -7.66
N PHE A 54 -3.19 -2.35 -8.43
CA PHE A 54 -1.99 -1.53 -8.38
C PHE A 54 -2.41 -0.08 -8.59
N HIS A 55 -2.00 0.80 -7.68
CA HIS A 55 -2.23 2.23 -7.79
C HIS A 55 -1.13 3.01 -7.07
N THR A 56 -1.01 4.30 -7.41
CA THR A 56 -0.18 5.25 -6.65
C THR A 56 -1.09 6.22 -5.94
N GLU A 57 -0.96 6.36 -4.62
CA GLU A 57 -1.80 7.28 -3.84
C GLU A 57 -0.96 8.29 -3.05
N SER A 58 -1.63 9.36 -2.62
CA SER A 58 -1.10 10.23 -1.58
C SER A 58 -1.09 9.51 -0.23
N GLY A 59 -0.18 9.89 0.66
CA GLY A 59 -0.13 9.35 2.02
C GLY A 59 -1.47 9.41 2.75
N LYS A 60 -2.25 10.49 2.58
CA LYS A 60 -3.56 10.63 3.24
C LYS A 60 -4.54 9.51 2.89
N SER A 61 -4.65 9.18 1.61
CA SER A 61 -5.54 8.12 1.13
C SER A 61 -5.04 6.75 1.59
N PHE A 62 -3.73 6.55 1.47
CA PHE A 62 -3.06 5.32 1.89
C PHE A 62 -3.27 5.01 3.38
N TRP A 63 -3.06 5.98 4.27
CA TRP A 63 -3.24 5.78 5.71
C TRP A 63 -4.69 5.47 6.06
N LYS A 64 -5.63 6.19 5.45
CA LYS A 64 -7.06 5.92 5.65
C LYS A 64 -7.45 4.52 5.18
N MET A 65 -6.86 4.04 4.08
CA MET A 65 -7.08 2.68 3.59
C MET A 65 -6.55 1.63 4.58
N LEU A 66 -5.33 1.80 5.09
CA LEU A 66 -4.72 0.83 6.00
C LEU A 66 -5.37 0.83 7.39
N ASN A 67 -5.58 2.01 7.96
CA ASN A 67 -5.88 2.19 9.37
C ASN A 67 -7.33 2.62 9.63
N GLY A 68 -8.12 2.90 8.58
CA GLY A 68 -9.42 3.56 8.70
C GLY A 68 -9.35 5.07 8.97
N GLU A 69 -8.19 5.56 9.43
CA GLU A 69 -7.90 6.95 9.75
C GLU A 69 -6.60 7.43 9.11
N ASN A 70 -6.43 8.75 8.96
CA ASN A 70 -5.22 9.33 8.39
C ASN A 70 -4.06 9.38 9.41
N THR A 71 -3.63 8.21 9.87
CA THR A 71 -2.58 8.05 10.88
C THR A 71 -1.36 7.39 10.22
N PRO A 72 -0.17 8.04 10.22
CA PRO A 72 1.01 7.58 9.49
C PRO A 72 1.77 6.46 10.20
N VAL A 73 1.06 5.39 10.55
CA VAL A 73 1.59 4.21 11.23
C VAL A 73 1.37 3.01 10.33
N ILE A 74 2.45 2.32 9.99
CA ILE A 74 2.38 0.95 9.49
C ILE A 74 2.54 0.07 10.72
N ASN A 75 1.60 -0.85 10.96
CA ASN A 75 1.75 -1.88 11.98
C ASN A 75 2.34 -3.13 11.31
N PRO A 76 3.67 -3.27 11.29
CA PRO A 76 4.30 -4.47 10.79
C PRO A 76 3.97 -5.66 11.69
N LYS A 77 3.77 -6.84 11.08
CA LYS A 77 3.82 -8.13 11.79
C LYS A 77 5.05 -8.89 11.38
#